data_AF-I4BTX0-F1
#
_entry.id   AF-I4BTX0-F1
#
_cell.length_a   1.000
_cell.length_b   1.000
_cell.length_c   1.000
_cell.angle_alpha   90.00
_cell.angle_beta   90.00
_cell.angle_gamma   90.00
#
_symmetry.space_group_name_H-M   'P 1'
#
loop_
_entity.id
_entity.type
_entity.pdbx_description
1 polymer ?
#
loop_
_entity_poly.entity_id
_entity_poly.type
_entity_poly.pdbx_seq_one_letter_code
_entity_poly.pdbx_strand_id
1 'polypeptide(L)'
;MSFWRLDTLFLAFLSLLALLTPLLGPVNEAVAPPFCKPLWLDHESGKPLSLNAKDNSLSFTWESKPPKTFSVKGTVTFEDVPKSASLLLAGPSKTYKLVDLAGYRNFDVDIDSRDVLLKLFLGLSPFVDVSSVIFSERGTYSLFIASDVKAHLDLNLNIYTGKWGIFGTDQRGRDVFRLTLAGIRISLLVGIFATLIASTLGMGLGLFAGYLGGLADSSIMRGVDVLLAIPTLPILVVISGVWGRGLWQIVFVLSIFSWMGTARVVRSLTLSLREAPYVEGLRALGAPTGYILARHFIPEAMPLLLAQMALGVPGAILAEAGLSFLGLSDPLMPSWGRMLHEAQVFGAFTGGAWWLIFPPGLGIASICLAFISVGRRFEEMADPRLREMAER
;
A
#
# COMPACT_ATOMS: atom_id res chain seq x y z
N MET A 1 9.68 -10.26 30.63
CA MET A 1 10.16 -9.30 29.61
C MET A 1 8.92 -8.67 29.01
N SER A 2 8.56 -7.44 29.42
CA SER A 2 7.16 -6.99 29.32
C SER A 2 6.70 -6.81 27.87
N PHE A 3 5.47 -7.26 27.60
CA PHE A 3 4.73 -7.11 26.34
C PHE A 3 4.71 -5.64 25.86
N TRP A 4 4.98 -4.66 26.74
CA TRP A 4 5.23 -3.24 26.44
C TRP A 4 6.28 -3.00 25.36
N ARG A 5 7.37 -3.78 25.39
CA ARG A 5 8.44 -3.64 24.41
C ARG A 5 8.01 -4.13 23.03
N LEU A 6 7.17 -5.15 22.92
CA LEU A 6 6.88 -5.77 21.62
C LEU A 6 6.01 -4.87 20.73
N ASP A 7 4.88 -4.36 21.23
CA ASP A 7 3.97 -3.54 20.42
C ASP A 7 4.60 -2.19 20.04
N THR A 8 5.31 -1.56 20.97
CA THR A 8 5.98 -0.27 20.74
C THR A 8 7.17 -0.42 19.79
N LEU A 9 7.97 -1.48 19.93
CA LEU A 9 9.03 -1.79 18.97
C LEU A 9 8.45 -2.16 17.61
N PHE A 10 7.29 -2.84 17.56
CA PHE A 10 6.62 -3.16 16.31
C PHE A 10 6.14 -1.91 15.57
N LEU A 11 5.49 -0.97 16.27
CA LEU A 11 5.09 0.31 15.68
C LEU A 11 6.29 1.16 15.27
N ALA A 12 7.36 1.17 16.07
CA ALA A 12 8.60 1.86 15.72
C ALA A 12 9.24 1.24 14.47
N PHE A 13 9.26 -0.09 14.39
CA PHE A 13 9.73 -0.84 13.22
C PHE A 13 8.90 -0.53 11.98
N LEU A 14 7.57 -0.57 12.07
CA LEU A 14 6.68 -0.20 10.97
C LEU A 14 6.88 1.25 10.53
N SER A 15 7.09 2.17 11.47
CA SER A 15 7.34 3.59 11.18
C SER A 15 8.69 3.78 10.47
N LEU A 16 9.73 3.07 10.91
CA LEU A 16 11.03 3.05 10.24
C LEU A 16 10.91 2.47 8.83
N LEU A 17 10.18 1.36 8.69
CA LEU A 17 9.94 0.71 7.40
C LEU A 17 9.19 1.65 6.45
N ALA A 18 8.17 2.36 6.94
CA ALA A 18 7.44 3.36 6.19
C ALA A 18 8.34 4.50 5.68
N LEU A 19 9.30 4.96 6.50
CA LEU A 19 10.29 5.97 6.10
C LEU A 19 11.27 5.45 5.05
N LEU A 20 11.67 4.18 5.13
CA LEU A 20 12.63 3.56 4.23
C LEU A 20 12.01 3.11 2.89
N THR A 21 10.67 3.03 2.79
CA THR A 21 9.98 2.59 1.55
C THR A 21 10.43 3.27 0.27
N PRO A 22 10.71 4.60 0.21
CA PRO A 22 11.13 5.24 -1.04
C PRO A 22 12.51 4.77 -1.53
N LEU A 23 13.35 4.24 -0.64
CA LEU A 23 14.68 3.72 -0.98
C LEU A 23 14.62 2.35 -1.69
N LEU A 24 13.47 1.65 -1.64
CA LEU A 24 13.28 0.35 -2.28
C LEU A 24 13.04 0.44 -3.80
N GLY A 25 13.07 1.65 -4.35
CA GLY A 25 12.87 1.92 -5.76
C GLY A 25 11.42 2.27 -6.13
N PRO A 26 11.15 2.46 -7.43
CA PRO A 26 9.83 2.85 -7.91
C PRO A 26 8.79 1.76 -7.66
N VAL A 27 7.70 2.11 -6.99
CA VAL A 27 6.61 1.20 -6.61
C VAL A 27 5.61 0.97 -7.76
N ASN A 28 5.52 1.94 -8.68
CA ASN A 28 4.55 1.93 -9.77
C ASN A 28 5.04 1.25 -11.06
N GLU A 29 6.30 0.79 -11.09
CA GLU A 29 6.88 0.12 -12.24
C GLU A 29 6.53 -1.37 -12.28
N ALA A 30 6.23 -1.87 -13.47
CA ALA A 30 6.02 -3.29 -13.70
C ALA A 30 7.37 -4.01 -13.71
N VAL A 31 7.50 -5.04 -12.87
CA VAL A 31 8.73 -5.83 -12.69
C VAL A 31 8.63 -7.23 -13.29
N ALA A 32 7.40 -7.73 -13.42
CA ALA A 32 7.09 -9.04 -13.98
C ALA A 32 5.69 -9.02 -14.61
N PRO A 33 5.26 -10.09 -15.29
CA PRO A 33 3.94 -10.18 -15.87
C PRO A 33 2.84 -10.04 -14.81
N PRO A 34 1.62 -9.66 -15.21
CA PRO A 34 0.48 -9.63 -14.31
C PRO A 34 0.20 -10.97 -13.62
N PHE A 35 -0.24 -10.91 -12.37
CA PHE A 35 -0.69 -12.06 -11.58
C PHE A 35 0.34 -13.20 -11.51
N CYS A 36 1.62 -12.87 -11.33
CA CYS A 36 2.62 -13.86 -10.98
C CYS A 36 2.45 -14.29 -9.53
N LYS A 37 2.55 -15.60 -9.29
CA LYS A 37 2.50 -16.20 -7.95
C LYS A 37 3.78 -15.87 -7.15
N PRO A 38 3.73 -15.95 -5.82
CA PRO A 38 4.94 -15.92 -5.00
C PRO A 38 5.95 -17.01 -5.40
N LEU A 39 7.24 -16.69 -5.33
CA LEU A 39 8.31 -17.60 -5.76
C LEU A 39 8.39 -18.91 -4.95
N TRP A 40 7.86 -18.90 -3.72
CA TRP A 40 7.87 -20.03 -2.79
C TRP A 40 6.63 -20.95 -2.90
N LEU A 41 5.62 -20.60 -3.70
CA LEU A 41 4.34 -21.34 -3.72
C LEU A 41 4.36 -22.59 -4.62
N ASP A 42 5.13 -22.55 -5.69
CA ASP A 42 5.17 -23.60 -6.69
C ASP A 42 6.65 -23.86 -7.00
N HIS A 43 7.06 -25.12 -7.06
CA HIS A 43 8.45 -25.52 -7.31
C HIS A 43 8.67 -26.05 -8.73
N GLU A 44 7.62 -26.21 -9.53
CA GLU A 44 7.68 -26.82 -10.86
C GLU A 44 7.91 -25.82 -11.99
N SER A 45 7.35 -24.61 -11.89
CA SER A 45 7.70 -23.51 -12.82
C SER A 45 9.09 -22.94 -12.49
N GLY A 46 9.90 -22.69 -13.51
CA GLY A 46 11.29 -22.23 -13.37
C GLY A 46 11.42 -20.87 -12.68
N LYS A 47 12.66 -20.40 -12.46
CA LYS A 47 12.90 -19.05 -11.96
C LYS A 47 12.85 -18.03 -13.11
N PRO A 48 12.35 -16.80 -12.88
CA PRO A 48 12.49 -15.73 -13.86
C PRO A 48 13.97 -15.51 -14.14
N LEU A 49 14.29 -15.29 -15.41
CA LEU A 49 15.67 -15.20 -15.90
C LEU A 49 15.83 -13.93 -16.72
N SER A 50 16.87 -13.15 -16.45
CA SER A 50 17.26 -11.97 -17.22
C SER A 50 18.69 -12.17 -17.67
N LEU A 51 18.90 -12.31 -18.97
CA LEU A 51 20.20 -12.52 -19.57
C LEU A 51 20.51 -11.37 -20.52
N ASN A 52 21.70 -10.82 -20.40
CA ASN A 52 22.20 -9.82 -21.34
C ASN A 52 23.12 -10.52 -22.35
N ALA A 53 22.75 -10.41 -23.62
CA ALA A 53 23.56 -10.82 -24.75
C ALA A 53 24.47 -9.65 -25.14
N LYS A 54 25.73 -9.74 -24.70
CA LYS A 54 26.84 -8.96 -25.28
C LYS A 54 27.55 -9.91 -26.23
N ASP A 55 27.77 -9.49 -27.47
CA ASP A 55 28.31 -10.29 -28.59
C ASP A 55 27.27 -11.10 -29.39
N ASN A 56 27.72 -11.78 -30.46
CA ASN A 56 26.89 -12.36 -31.52
C ASN A 56 25.83 -13.41 -31.09
N SER A 57 25.96 -14.00 -29.90
CA SER A 57 25.01 -15.02 -29.42
C SER A 57 24.93 -15.11 -27.90
N LEU A 58 23.79 -15.58 -27.41
CA LEU A 58 23.51 -15.89 -26.01
C LEU A 58 22.89 -17.29 -25.94
N SER A 59 23.51 -18.21 -25.20
CA SER A 59 22.97 -19.56 -24.98
C SER A 59 22.64 -19.81 -23.52
N PHE A 60 21.51 -20.44 -23.25
CA PHE A 60 21.08 -20.84 -21.90
C PHE A 60 20.28 -22.13 -21.94
N THR A 61 20.26 -22.87 -20.82
CA THR A 61 19.50 -24.11 -20.70
C THR A 61 18.16 -23.86 -20.01
N TRP A 62 17.07 -24.37 -20.59
CA TRP A 62 15.74 -24.31 -20.01
C TRP A 62 15.22 -25.72 -19.70
N GLU A 63 15.10 -26.05 -18.41
CA GLU A 63 14.66 -27.38 -17.95
C GLU A 63 13.26 -27.38 -17.32
N SER A 64 12.60 -26.22 -17.28
CA SER A 64 11.32 -26.01 -16.62
C SER A 64 10.14 -26.08 -17.59
N LYS A 65 8.90 -26.02 -17.07
CA LYS A 65 7.70 -25.78 -17.89
C LYS A 65 7.87 -24.50 -18.75
N PRO A 66 7.16 -24.39 -19.88
CA PRO A 66 7.22 -23.19 -20.71
C PRO A 66 6.96 -21.94 -19.85
N PRO A 67 7.72 -20.84 -20.08
CA PRO A 67 7.49 -19.60 -19.36
C PRO A 67 6.10 -19.04 -19.71
N LYS A 68 5.57 -18.16 -18.85
CA LYS A 68 4.31 -17.46 -19.09
C LYS A 68 4.44 -16.40 -20.18
N THR A 69 5.60 -15.75 -20.26
CA THR A 69 5.96 -14.81 -21.32
C THR A 69 7.48 -14.65 -21.35
N PHE A 70 7.99 -14.19 -22.48
CA PHE A 70 9.35 -13.69 -22.59
C PHE A 70 9.34 -12.36 -23.36
N SER A 71 10.39 -11.58 -23.19
CA SER A 71 10.63 -10.37 -23.96
C SER A 71 12.10 -10.27 -24.35
N VAL A 72 12.38 -9.74 -25.54
CA VAL A 72 13.73 -9.38 -25.98
C VAL A 72 13.74 -7.87 -26.22
N LYS A 73 14.56 -7.15 -25.46
CA LYS A 73 14.67 -5.69 -25.56
C LYS A 73 16.12 -5.24 -25.68
N GLY A 74 16.41 -4.27 -26.53
CA GLY A 74 17.72 -3.65 -26.61
C GLY A 74 18.05 -3.15 -28.00
N THR A 75 19.33 -3.00 -28.29
CA THR A 75 19.80 -2.42 -29.56
C THR A 75 20.68 -3.39 -30.33
N VAL A 76 20.53 -3.37 -31.65
CA VAL A 76 21.39 -4.08 -32.58
C VAL A 76 22.01 -3.04 -33.51
N THR A 77 23.34 -3.05 -33.59
CA THR A 77 24.11 -2.13 -34.45
C THR A 77 24.94 -2.94 -35.42
N PHE A 78 24.77 -2.70 -36.72
CA PHE A 78 25.57 -3.33 -37.77
C PHE A 78 26.72 -2.42 -38.20
N GLU A 79 27.86 -3.01 -38.57
CA GLU A 79 29.00 -2.25 -39.09
C GLU A 79 28.63 -1.50 -40.39
N ASP A 80 27.83 -2.14 -41.26
CA ASP A 80 27.27 -1.62 -42.51
C ASP A 80 25.81 -2.11 -42.69
N VAL A 81 25.04 -1.53 -43.61
CA VAL A 81 23.62 -1.88 -43.82
C VAL A 81 23.49 -3.30 -44.38
N PRO A 82 22.93 -4.26 -43.63
CA PRO A 82 22.86 -5.64 -44.06
C PRO A 82 21.79 -5.83 -45.15
N LYS A 83 22.08 -6.64 -46.17
CA LYS A 83 21.09 -7.06 -47.17
C LYS A 83 20.19 -8.16 -46.64
N SER A 84 20.68 -8.95 -45.68
CA SER A 84 19.91 -9.98 -45.00
C SER A 84 20.35 -10.08 -43.55
N ALA A 85 19.50 -9.67 -42.61
CA ALA A 85 19.75 -9.84 -41.19
C ALA A 85 18.47 -10.29 -40.48
N SER A 86 18.57 -11.29 -39.61
CA SER A 86 17.43 -11.75 -38.80
C SER A 86 17.84 -12.17 -37.42
N LEU A 87 17.01 -11.85 -36.43
CA LEU A 87 17.17 -12.32 -35.06
C LEU A 87 16.47 -13.67 -34.92
N LEU A 88 17.24 -14.68 -34.54
CA LEU A 88 16.78 -16.06 -34.43
C LEU A 88 16.89 -16.55 -32.99
N LEU A 89 15.90 -17.32 -32.56
CA LEU A 89 15.93 -18.09 -31.33
C LEU A 89 15.87 -19.58 -31.68
N ALA A 90 17.00 -20.27 -31.56
CA ALA A 90 17.06 -21.71 -31.73
C ALA A 90 16.70 -22.42 -30.43
N GLY A 91 15.69 -23.27 -30.49
CA GLY A 91 15.42 -24.29 -29.48
C GLY A 91 16.05 -25.64 -29.87
N PRO A 92 15.84 -26.70 -29.07
CA PRO A 92 16.47 -28.00 -29.28
C PRO A 92 16.14 -28.65 -30.63
N SER A 93 14.91 -28.53 -31.10
CA SER A 93 14.43 -29.15 -32.35
C SER A 93 14.14 -28.16 -33.48
N LYS A 94 13.86 -26.89 -33.16
CA LYS A 94 13.38 -25.90 -34.14
C LYS A 94 13.96 -24.52 -33.88
N THR A 95 14.24 -23.79 -34.96
CA THR A 95 14.66 -22.39 -34.92
C THR A 95 13.50 -21.47 -35.29
N TYR A 96 13.32 -20.42 -34.49
CA TYR A 96 12.25 -19.43 -34.63
C TYR A 96 12.83 -18.09 -35.06
N LYS A 97 12.33 -17.54 -36.17
CA LYS A 97 12.68 -16.17 -36.59
C LYS A 97 11.81 -15.17 -35.83
N LEU A 98 12.44 -14.33 -35.01
CA LEU A 98 11.74 -13.37 -34.16
C LEU A 98 11.45 -12.06 -34.90
N VAL A 99 12.43 -11.53 -35.63
CA VAL A 99 12.29 -10.28 -36.40
C VAL A 99 13.27 -10.25 -37.59
N ASP A 100 12.89 -9.51 -38.64
CA ASP A 100 13.76 -9.17 -39.76
C ASP A 100 14.41 -7.80 -39.52
N LEU A 101 15.73 -7.74 -39.67
CA LEU A 101 16.56 -6.57 -39.40
C LEU A 101 17.23 -6.03 -40.67
N ALA A 102 16.93 -6.59 -41.84
CA ALA A 102 17.53 -6.18 -43.10
C ALA A 102 17.22 -4.71 -43.44
N GLY A 103 18.18 -4.01 -44.06
CA GLY A 103 18.00 -2.64 -44.54
C GLY A 103 18.19 -1.53 -43.50
N TYR A 104 18.46 -1.88 -42.24
CA TYR A 104 18.72 -0.90 -41.18
C TYR A 104 20.09 -1.11 -40.54
N ARG A 105 20.84 -0.02 -40.32
CA ARG A 105 22.14 -0.08 -39.62
C ARG A 105 21.99 -0.20 -38.11
N ASN A 106 21.05 0.53 -37.53
CA ASN A 106 20.74 0.50 -36.11
C ASN A 106 19.27 0.11 -35.97
N PHE A 107 18.97 -0.82 -35.08
CA PHE A 107 17.62 -1.28 -34.83
C PHE A 107 17.36 -1.44 -33.34
N ASP A 108 16.30 -0.81 -32.87
CA ASP A 108 15.79 -0.99 -31.51
C ASP A 108 14.83 -2.18 -31.50
N VAL A 109 15.25 -3.25 -30.84
CA VAL A 109 14.45 -4.45 -30.68
C VAL A 109 13.60 -4.27 -29.42
N ASP A 110 12.27 -4.30 -29.58
CA ASP A 110 11.32 -4.47 -28.49
C ASP A 110 10.31 -5.54 -28.91
N ILE A 111 10.51 -6.76 -28.42
CA ILE A 111 9.69 -7.92 -28.75
C ILE A 111 9.12 -8.47 -27.45
N ASP A 112 7.80 -8.60 -27.36
CA ASP A 112 7.11 -9.32 -26.29
C ASP A 112 6.36 -10.52 -26.88
N SER A 113 6.36 -11.65 -26.15
CA SER A 113 5.66 -12.85 -26.60
C SER A 113 4.14 -12.66 -26.78
N ARG A 114 3.58 -11.58 -26.22
CA ARG A 114 2.18 -11.18 -26.37
C ARG A 114 1.91 -10.36 -27.64
N ASP A 115 2.94 -9.88 -28.32
CA ASP A 115 2.78 -9.01 -29.49
C ASP A 115 2.15 -9.75 -30.66
N VAL A 116 1.16 -9.10 -31.29
CA VAL A 116 0.46 -9.65 -32.46
C VAL A 116 1.42 -9.81 -33.64
N LEU A 117 2.35 -8.86 -33.83
CA LEU A 117 3.32 -8.91 -34.92
C LEU A 117 4.21 -10.14 -34.83
N LEU A 118 4.74 -10.45 -33.64
CA LEU A 118 5.55 -11.65 -33.43
C LEU A 118 4.76 -12.92 -33.77
N LYS A 119 3.49 -13.00 -33.33
CA LYS A 119 2.62 -14.14 -33.64
C LYS A 119 2.44 -14.32 -35.15
N LEU A 120 2.19 -13.24 -35.87
CA LEU A 120 2.05 -13.24 -37.32
C LEU A 120 3.36 -13.68 -38.02
N PHE A 121 4.51 -13.17 -37.57
CA PHE A 121 5.83 -13.58 -38.12
C PHE A 121 6.12 -15.07 -37.91
N LEU A 122 5.66 -15.64 -36.80
CA LEU A 122 5.80 -17.06 -36.50
C LEU A 122 4.72 -17.93 -37.19
N GLY A 123 3.79 -17.33 -37.93
CA GLY A 123 2.67 -18.03 -38.56
C GLY A 123 1.65 -18.59 -37.57
N LEU A 124 1.57 -17.99 -36.37
CA LEU A 124 0.69 -18.41 -35.29
C LEU A 124 -0.59 -17.56 -35.25
N SER A 125 -1.69 -18.16 -34.78
CA SER A 125 -2.93 -17.42 -34.49
C SER A 125 -2.72 -16.40 -33.36
N PRO A 126 -3.38 -15.22 -33.38
CA PRO A 126 -3.27 -14.20 -32.33
C PRO A 126 -3.60 -14.70 -30.91
N PHE A 127 -4.35 -15.79 -30.80
CA PHE A 127 -4.79 -16.36 -29.52
C PHE A 127 -3.84 -17.43 -28.95
N VAL A 128 -2.82 -17.84 -29.70
CA VAL A 128 -1.84 -18.84 -29.25
C VAL A 128 -0.82 -18.19 -28.33
N ASP A 129 -0.43 -18.92 -27.29
CA ASP A 129 0.68 -18.54 -26.41
C ASP A 129 2.01 -18.92 -27.09
N VAL A 130 2.72 -17.91 -27.60
CA VAL A 130 4.02 -18.06 -28.27
C VAL A 130 5.04 -18.72 -27.36
N SER A 131 5.01 -18.42 -26.06
CA SER A 131 5.95 -18.95 -25.09
C SER A 131 5.85 -20.48 -24.99
N SER A 132 4.62 -21.01 -25.01
CA SER A 132 4.35 -22.45 -25.05
C SER A 132 4.84 -23.15 -26.32
N VAL A 133 4.89 -22.44 -27.45
CA VAL A 133 5.34 -22.98 -28.74
C VAL A 133 6.86 -22.97 -28.81
N ILE A 134 7.50 -21.86 -28.45
CA ILE A 134 8.95 -21.72 -28.52
C ILE A 134 9.63 -22.59 -27.47
N PHE A 135 9.14 -22.58 -26.23
CA PHE A 135 9.72 -23.31 -25.11
C PHE A 135 9.05 -24.67 -24.86
N SER A 136 8.56 -25.32 -25.92
CA SER A 136 7.84 -26.60 -25.82
C SER A 136 8.72 -27.76 -25.34
N GLU A 137 10.03 -27.67 -25.56
CA GLU A 137 11.01 -28.71 -25.24
C GLU A 137 12.02 -28.25 -24.19
N ARG A 138 12.51 -29.17 -23.37
CA ARG A 138 13.61 -28.91 -22.42
C ARG A 138 14.93 -29.06 -23.14
N GLY A 139 15.84 -28.10 -22.94
CA GLY A 139 17.16 -28.15 -23.54
C GLY A 139 17.81 -26.78 -23.67
N THR A 140 18.83 -26.70 -24.50
CA THR A 140 19.60 -25.46 -24.72
C THR A 140 18.92 -24.60 -25.77
N TYR A 141 18.68 -23.34 -25.41
CA TYR A 141 18.20 -22.30 -26.29
C TYR A 141 19.33 -21.34 -26.60
N SER A 142 19.45 -20.91 -27.86
CA SER A 142 20.40 -19.89 -28.27
C SER A 142 19.74 -18.77 -29.05
N LEU A 143 19.92 -17.54 -28.56
CA LEU A 143 19.54 -16.31 -29.24
C LEU A 143 20.77 -15.82 -30.02
N PHE A 144 20.64 -15.61 -31.33
CA PHE A 144 21.73 -15.12 -32.16
C PHE A 144 21.20 -14.37 -33.39
N ILE A 145 22.07 -13.60 -34.03
CA ILE A 145 21.76 -12.92 -35.28
C ILE A 145 22.38 -13.68 -36.44
N ALA A 146 21.57 -14.00 -37.45
CA ALA A 146 22.05 -14.44 -38.75
C ALA A 146 22.08 -13.23 -39.69
N SER A 147 23.28 -12.76 -40.04
CA SER A 147 23.50 -11.55 -40.86
C SER A 147 24.67 -11.73 -41.83
N ASP A 148 24.61 -11.06 -42.98
CA ASP A 148 25.72 -10.94 -43.93
C ASP A 148 26.81 -9.98 -43.45
N VAL A 149 26.48 -9.09 -42.51
CA VAL A 149 27.37 -8.09 -41.90
C VAL A 149 27.53 -8.36 -40.40
N LYS A 150 28.72 -8.07 -39.85
CA LYS A 150 28.96 -8.17 -38.40
C LYS A 150 28.06 -7.20 -37.62
N ALA A 151 27.52 -7.70 -36.51
CA ALA A 151 26.61 -6.97 -35.64
C ALA A 151 27.20 -6.89 -34.22
N HIS A 152 26.91 -5.79 -33.53
CA HIS A 152 27.09 -5.65 -32.10
C HIS A 152 25.72 -5.67 -31.42
N LEU A 153 25.60 -6.51 -30.40
CA LEU A 153 24.37 -6.73 -29.66
C LEU A 153 24.50 -6.16 -28.25
N ASP A 154 23.47 -5.42 -27.85
CA ASP A 154 23.15 -5.17 -26.45
C ASP A 154 21.66 -5.49 -26.27
N LEU A 155 21.36 -6.80 -26.17
CA LEU A 155 20.00 -7.31 -26.02
C LEU A 155 19.81 -7.95 -24.64
N ASN A 156 18.69 -7.64 -24.00
CA ASN A 156 18.24 -8.28 -22.77
C ASN A 156 17.09 -9.24 -23.10
N LEU A 157 17.33 -10.54 -22.90
CA LEU A 157 16.31 -11.57 -22.92
C LEU A 157 15.77 -11.75 -21.50
N ASN A 158 14.50 -11.39 -21.30
CA ASN A 158 13.77 -11.61 -20.05
C ASN A 158 12.77 -12.74 -20.22
N ILE A 159 12.86 -13.75 -19.37
CA ILE A 159 11.97 -14.90 -19.34
C ILE A 159 11.22 -14.89 -18.02
N TYR A 160 9.89 -14.96 -18.09
CA TYR A 160 9.02 -14.88 -16.93
C TYR A 160 8.19 -16.15 -16.77
N THR A 161 8.31 -16.81 -15.62
CA THR A 161 7.78 -18.16 -15.39
C THR A 161 6.43 -18.19 -14.67
N GLY A 162 5.74 -17.04 -14.61
CA GLY A 162 4.50 -16.92 -13.84
C GLY A 162 4.71 -16.81 -12.33
N LYS A 163 5.96 -16.63 -11.87
CA LYS A 163 6.33 -16.40 -10.47
C LYS A 163 7.22 -15.17 -10.34
N TRP A 164 7.09 -14.47 -9.23
CA TRP A 164 7.95 -13.31 -8.94
C TRP A 164 8.00 -13.00 -7.44
N GLY A 165 9.18 -12.62 -6.96
CA GLY A 165 9.35 -12.02 -5.63
C GLY A 165 8.79 -12.83 -4.45
N ILE A 166 8.67 -12.16 -3.30
CA ILE A 166 8.17 -12.78 -2.07
C ILE A 166 6.65 -12.87 -2.08
N PHE A 167 5.93 -11.89 -2.61
CA PHE A 167 4.46 -11.85 -2.62
C PHE A 167 3.84 -11.94 -4.03
N GLY A 168 4.63 -12.11 -5.09
CA GLY A 168 4.09 -12.12 -6.46
C GLY A 168 3.96 -10.74 -7.07
N THR A 169 3.21 -10.66 -8.16
CA THR A 169 2.83 -9.41 -8.82
C THR A 169 1.34 -9.18 -8.84
N ASP A 170 0.96 -7.91 -8.94
CA ASP A 170 -0.41 -7.45 -9.11
C ASP A 170 -0.89 -7.56 -10.57
N GLN A 171 -2.09 -7.06 -10.84
CA GLN A 171 -2.70 -7.04 -12.17
C GLN A 171 -1.94 -6.18 -13.20
N ARG A 172 -1.06 -5.28 -12.74
CA ARG A 172 -0.22 -4.41 -13.57
C ARG A 172 1.21 -4.93 -13.69
N GLY A 173 1.55 -6.03 -13.01
CA GLY A 173 2.90 -6.57 -12.98
C GLY A 173 3.84 -5.91 -11.96
N ARG A 174 3.31 -5.09 -11.05
CA ARG A 174 4.08 -4.43 -9.98
C ARG A 174 4.36 -5.41 -8.84
N ASP A 175 5.45 -5.19 -8.11
CA ASP A 175 5.85 -6.02 -6.97
C ASP A 175 4.90 -5.80 -5.77
N VAL A 176 4.16 -6.84 -5.39
CA VAL A 176 3.19 -6.80 -4.28
C VAL A 176 3.88 -6.56 -2.95
N PHE A 177 5.11 -7.04 -2.77
CA PHE A 177 5.87 -6.81 -1.54
C PHE A 177 6.17 -5.32 -1.36
N ARG A 178 6.68 -4.67 -2.42
CA ARG A 178 6.96 -3.22 -2.39
C ARG A 178 5.68 -2.40 -2.21
N LEU A 179 4.59 -2.78 -2.87
CA LEU A 179 3.27 -2.15 -2.69
C LEU A 179 2.77 -2.26 -1.25
N THR A 180 2.89 -3.45 -0.66
CA THR A 180 2.48 -3.70 0.73
C THR A 180 3.27 -2.81 1.70
N LEU A 181 4.58 -2.69 1.49
CA LEU A 181 5.42 -1.83 2.31
C LEU A 181 5.07 -0.34 2.13
N ALA A 182 4.86 0.10 0.89
CA ALA A 182 4.47 1.48 0.59
C ALA A 182 3.14 1.87 1.25
N GLY A 183 2.20 0.92 1.36
CA GLY A 183 0.92 1.10 2.03
C GLY A 183 1.02 1.47 3.51
N ILE A 184 2.07 1.02 4.22
CA ILE A 184 2.27 1.32 5.65
C ILE A 184 2.29 2.83 5.88
N ARG A 185 3.01 3.57 5.03
CA ARG A 185 3.16 5.02 5.15
C ARG A 185 1.81 5.74 5.05
N ILE A 186 1.00 5.36 4.05
CA ILE A 186 -0.29 6.02 3.81
C ILE A 186 -1.26 5.75 4.97
N SER A 187 -1.36 4.49 5.41
CA SER A 187 -2.23 4.13 6.52
C SER A 187 -1.78 4.79 7.84
N LEU A 188 -0.48 4.86 8.13
CA LEU A 188 0.02 5.58 9.31
C LEU A 188 -0.24 7.08 9.25
N LEU A 189 0.01 7.72 8.10
CA LEU A 189 -0.24 9.14 7.93
C LEU A 189 -1.72 9.47 8.16
N VAL A 190 -2.63 8.76 7.47
CA VAL A 190 -4.05 9.02 7.61
C VAL A 190 -4.53 8.72 9.02
N GLY A 191 -4.13 7.58 9.58
CA GLY A 191 -4.46 7.19 10.94
C GLY A 191 -4.03 8.21 11.99
N ILE A 192 -2.77 8.63 11.98
CA ILE A 192 -2.20 9.53 13.00
C ILE A 192 -2.70 10.97 12.83
N PHE A 193 -2.69 11.51 11.60
CA PHE A 193 -3.08 12.92 11.41
C PHE A 193 -4.58 13.11 11.62
N ALA A 194 -5.42 12.18 11.14
CA ALA A 194 -6.86 12.31 11.29
C ALA A 194 -7.25 12.34 12.78
N THR A 195 -6.65 11.46 13.58
CA THR A 195 -6.95 11.33 15.01
C THR A 195 -6.31 12.42 15.83
N LEU A 196 -5.09 12.85 15.52
CA LEU A 196 -4.46 13.98 16.18
C LEU A 196 -5.36 15.23 16.09
N ILE A 197 -5.79 15.58 14.88
CA ILE A 197 -6.66 16.74 14.67
C ILE A 197 -8.02 16.53 15.34
N ALA A 198 -8.64 15.35 15.18
CA ALA A 198 -9.93 15.04 15.79
C ALA A 198 -9.88 15.11 17.33
N SER A 199 -8.86 14.52 17.95
CA SER A 199 -8.72 14.48 19.39
C SER A 199 -8.39 15.86 19.97
N THR A 200 -7.53 16.66 19.31
CA THR A 200 -7.28 18.05 19.72
C THR A 200 -8.54 18.91 19.61
N LEU A 201 -9.30 18.79 18.52
CA LEU A 201 -10.57 19.49 18.35
C LEU A 201 -11.60 19.07 19.41
N GLY A 202 -11.72 17.76 19.63
CA GLY A 202 -12.62 17.19 20.62
C GLY A 202 -12.28 17.62 22.04
N MET A 203 -10.99 17.65 22.38
CA MET A 203 -10.51 18.16 23.66
C MET A 203 -10.88 19.62 23.86
N GLY A 204 -10.60 20.48 22.88
CA GLY A 204 -10.93 21.90 22.97
C GLY A 204 -12.43 22.14 23.19
N LEU A 205 -13.28 21.49 22.40
CA LEU A 205 -14.73 21.63 22.51
C LEU A 205 -15.29 20.98 23.78
N GLY A 206 -14.73 19.85 24.22
CA GLY A 206 -15.11 19.17 25.46
C GLY A 206 -14.76 19.97 26.72
N LEU A 207 -13.54 20.52 26.78
CA LEU A 207 -13.10 21.42 27.86
C LEU A 207 -13.98 22.67 27.90
N PHE A 208 -14.24 23.29 26.75
CA PHE A 208 -15.04 24.50 26.66
C PHE A 208 -16.50 24.26 27.10
N ALA A 209 -17.12 23.18 26.62
CA ALA A 209 -18.47 22.78 27.01
C ALA A 209 -18.56 22.47 28.51
N GLY A 210 -17.66 21.63 29.03
CA GLY A 210 -17.70 21.21 30.42
C GLY A 210 -17.38 22.32 31.41
N TYR A 211 -16.47 23.25 31.07
CA TYR A 211 -16.08 24.32 31.97
C TYR A 211 -17.15 25.42 32.05
N LEU A 212 -17.63 25.92 30.90
CA LEU A 212 -18.62 27.01 30.87
C LEU A 212 -20.02 26.55 31.30
N GLY A 213 -20.40 25.31 30.98
CA GLY A 213 -21.74 24.80 31.27
C GLY A 213 -22.85 25.56 30.53
N GLY A 214 -24.09 25.41 31.01
CA GLY A 214 -25.24 26.18 30.56
C GLY A 214 -25.55 26.03 29.06
N LEU A 215 -25.76 27.17 28.39
CA LEU A 215 -26.13 27.21 26.97
C LEU A 215 -24.99 26.76 26.04
N ALA A 216 -23.73 27.06 26.38
CA ALA A 216 -22.58 26.65 25.60
C ALA A 216 -22.46 25.12 25.56
N ASP A 217 -22.56 24.50 26.73
CA ASP A 217 -22.59 23.05 26.87
C ASP A 217 -23.73 22.41 26.07
N SER A 218 -24.97 22.86 26.31
CA SER A 218 -26.15 22.31 25.63
C SER A 218 -26.07 22.43 24.12
N SER A 219 -25.56 23.55 23.59
CA SER A 219 -25.44 23.76 22.14
C SER A 219 -24.39 22.86 21.50
N ILE A 220 -23.21 22.73 22.14
CA ILE A 220 -22.12 21.88 21.63
C ILE A 220 -22.54 20.41 21.69
N MET A 221 -23.12 19.96 22.81
CA MET A 221 -23.57 18.57 22.96
C MET A 221 -24.71 18.22 22.02
N ARG A 222 -25.67 19.14 21.78
CA ARG A 222 -26.68 18.93 20.73
C ARG A 222 -26.07 18.78 19.34
N GLY A 223 -25.08 19.60 19.00
CA GLY A 223 -24.34 19.46 17.74
C GLY A 223 -23.65 18.11 17.63
N VAL A 224 -22.99 17.66 18.70
CA VAL A 224 -22.38 16.34 18.80
C VAL A 224 -23.41 15.21 18.63
N ASP A 225 -24.56 15.32 19.28
CA ASP A 225 -25.63 14.30 19.21
C ASP A 225 -26.19 14.18 17.79
N VAL A 226 -26.41 15.31 17.11
CA VAL A 226 -26.86 15.35 15.72
C VAL A 226 -25.84 14.69 14.80
N LEU A 227 -24.56 15.07 14.92
CA LEU A 227 -23.52 14.54 14.04
C LEU A 227 -23.27 13.04 14.27
N LEU A 228 -23.37 12.55 15.52
CA LEU A 228 -23.24 11.11 15.82
C LEU A 228 -24.42 10.27 15.32
N ALA A 229 -25.59 10.89 15.11
CA ALA A 229 -26.74 10.21 14.51
C ALA A 229 -26.55 9.95 13.00
N ILE A 230 -25.62 10.67 12.34
CA ILE A 230 -25.38 10.53 10.91
C ILE A 230 -24.30 9.46 10.67
N PRO A 231 -24.55 8.45 9.81
CA PRO A 231 -23.53 7.47 9.45
C PRO A 231 -22.32 8.12 8.76
N THR A 232 -21.14 7.97 9.35
CA THR A 232 -19.90 8.62 8.86
C THR A 232 -19.48 8.17 7.46
N LEU A 233 -19.61 6.87 7.15
CA LEU A 233 -19.21 6.30 5.86
C LEU A 233 -19.98 6.92 4.66
N PRO A 234 -21.33 6.98 4.67
CA PRO A 234 -22.08 7.70 3.65
C PRO A 234 -21.64 9.15 3.43
N ILE A 235 -21.39 9.91 4.50
CA ILE A 235 -20.91 11.29 4.37
C ILE A 235 -19.56 11.31 3.65
N LEU A 236 -18.62 10.45 4.08
CA LEU A 236 -17.30 10.36 3.48
C LEU A 236 -17.38 10.02 1.97
N VAL A 237 -18.30 9.14 1.58
CA VAL A 237 -18.55 8.78 0.18
C VAL A 237 -19.07 9.99 -0.61
N VAL A 238 -20.08 10.69 -0.10
CA VAL A 238 -20.66 11.87 -0.76
C VAL A 238 -19.62 12.98 -0.92
N ILE A 239 -18.88 13.29 0.15
CA ILE A 239 -17.85 14.34 0.10
C ILE A 239 -16.73 13.97 -0.87
N SER A 240 -16.31 12.70 -0.90
CA SER A 240 -15.29 12.23 -1.84
C SER A 240 -15.78 12.26 -3.29
N GLY A 241 -17.09 12.15 -3.53
CA GLY A 241 -17.68 12.32 -4.86
C GLY A 241 -17.68 13.77 -5.35
N VAL A 242 -17.87 14.75 -4.45
CA VAL A 242 -18.03 16.17 -4.82
C VAL A 242 -16.72 16.96 -4.75
N TRP A 243 -15.93 16.77 -3.70
CA TRP A 243 -14.69 17.54 -3.49
C TRP A 243 -13.54 16.98 -4.33
N GLY A 244 -13.54 15.67 -4.61
CA GLY A 244 -12.51 15.00 -5.37
C GLY A 244 -11.81 13.91 -4.57
N ARG A 245 -10.62 13.50 -5.05
CA ARG A 245 -9.83 12.41 -4.48
C ARG A 245 -8.48 12.96 -4.02
N GLY A 246 -8.18 12.85 -2.73
CA GLY A 246 -6.90 13.28 -2.19
C GLY A 246 -6.68 12.83 -0.74
N LEU A 247 -5.42 12.56 -0.39
CA LEU A 247 -5.04 12.10 0.95
C LEU A 247 -5.42 13.12 2.04
N TRP A 248 -5.09 14.39 1.85
CA TRP A 248 -5.38 15.45 2.83
C TRP A 248 -6.86 15.75 3.00
N GLN A 249 -7.63 15.56 1.92
CA GLN A 249 -9.09 15.65 1.99
C GLN A 249 -9.66 14.54 2.87
N ILE A 250 -9.21 13.29 2.70
CA ILE A 250 -9.64 12.17 3.55
C ILE A 250 -9.28 12.47 5.02
N VAL A 251 -8.06 12.93 5.29
CA VAL A 251 -7.64 13.32 6.65
C VAL A 251 -8.57 14.39 7.22
N PHE A 252 -8.82 15.48 6.48
CA PHE A 252 -9.66 16.57 6.94
C PHE A 252 -11.10 16.14 7.26
N VAL A 253 -11.72 15.37 6.36
CA VAL A 253 -13.09 14.89 6.57
C VAL A 253 -13.14 13.92 7.75
N LEU A 254 -12.22 12.97 7.84
CA LEU A 254 -12.14 12.08 9.00
C LEU A 254 -11.98 12.85 10.31
N SER A 255 -11.16 13.90 10.33
CA SER A 255 -10.98 14.72 11.53
C SER A 255 -12.25 15.42 12.00
N ILE A 256 -12.99 16.04 11.07
CA ILE A 256 -14.25 16.75 11.36
C ILE A 256 -15.37 15.81 11.81
N PHE A 257 -15.32 14.54 11.41
CA PHE A 257 -16.36 13.57 11.77
C PHE A 257 -15.92 12.56 12.85
N SER A 258 -14.74 12.72 13.47
CA SER A 258 -14.25 11.79 14.50
C SER A 258 -14.03 12.42 15.89
N TRP A 259 -14.15 13.74 16.03
CA TRP A 259 -13.87 14.45 17.30
C TRP A 259 -14.94 14.30 18.39
N MET A 260 -16.16 13.93 17.99
CA MET A 260 -17.36 13.92 18.83
C MET A 260 -17.24 13.02 20.07
N GLY A 261 -16.69 11.82 19.90
CA GLY A 261 -16.47 10.88 20.99
C GLY A 261 -15.50 11.45 22.04
N THR A 262 -14.37 11.98 21.58
CA THR A 262 -13.39 12.64 22.45
C THR A 262 -13.99 13.84 23.17
N ALA A 263 -14.82 14.65 22.51
CA ALA A 263 -15.47 15.80 23.16
C ALA A 263 -16.39 15.39 24.31
N ARG A 264 -17.18 14.32 24.16
CA ARG A 264 -18.04 13.84 25.26
C ARG A 264 -17.23 13.35 26.46
N VAL A 265 -16.17 12.60 26.20
CA VAL A 265 -15.29 12.03 27.24
C VAL A 265 -14.51 13.13 27.98
N VAL A 266 -13.95 14.09 27.24
CA VAL A 266 -13.25 15.23 27.85
C VAL A 266 -14.22 16.12 28.61
N ARG A 267 -15.45 16.33 28.10
CA ARG A 267 -16.49 17.06 28.82
C ARG A 267 -16.84 16.41 30.15
N SER A 268 -17.03 15.10 30.20
CA SER A 268 -17.35 14.42 31.47
C SER A 268 -16.23 14.56 32.50
N LEU A 269 -14.97 14.44 32.06
CA LEU A 269 -13.82 14.71 32.93
C LEU A 269 -13.81 16.16 33.41
N THR A 270 -14.05 17.10 32.51
CA THR A 270 -14.06 18.54 32.79
C THR A 270 -15.11 18.91 33.84
N LEU A 271 -16.31 18.34 33.76
CA LEU A 271 -17.37 18.57 34.74
C LEU A 271 -16.94 18.11 36.14
N SER A 272 -16.24 16.97 36.24
CA SER A 272 -15.69 16.47 37.51
C SER A 272 -14.60 17.41 38.06
N LEU A 273 -13.65 17.81 37.21
CA LEU A 273 -12.55 18.71 37.60
C LEU A 273 -13.06 20.09 38.03
N ARG A 274 -14.11 20.59 37.37
CA ARG A 274 -14.69 21.91 37.65
C ARG A 274 -15.21 22.05 39.08
N GLU A 275 -15.72 20.97 39.65
CA GLU A 275 -16.26 20.92 41.01
C GLU A 275 -15.18 20.53 42.05
N ALA A 276 -13.91 20.39 41.65
CA ALA A 276 -12.83 20.00 42.55
C ALA A 276 -12.42 21.17 43.49
N PRO A 277 -12.14 20.90 44.79
CA PRO A 277 -11.83 21.95 45.78
C PRO A 277 -10.66 22.86 45.41
N TYR A 278 -9.64 22.32 44.72
CA TYR A 278 -8.49 23.13 44.30
C TYR A 278 -8.86 24.15 43.21
N VAL A 279 -9.86 23.84 42.36
CA VAL A 279 -10.35 24.76 41.32
C VAL A 279 -11.16 25.89 41.94
N GLU A 280 -11.96 25.58 42.96
CA GLU A 280 -12.66 26.58 43.75
C GLU A 280 -11.67 27.54 44.43
N GLY A 281 -10.61 27.01 45.04
CA GLY A 281 -9.53 27.81 45.62
C GLY A 281 -8.83 28.71 44.60
N LEU A 282 -8.52 28.21 43.41
CA LEU A 282 -7.93 29.01 42.33
C LEU A 282 -8.85 30.16 41.88
N ARG A 283 -10.16 29.90 41.80
CA ARG A 283 -11.15 30.93 41.47
C ARG A 283 -11.26 31.98 42.57
N ALA A 284 -11.23 31.58 43.84
CA ALA A 284 -11.23 32.50 44.97
C ALA A 284 -9.99 33.43 44.98
N LEU A 285 -8.86 32.96 44.46
CA LEU A 285 -7.65 33.75 44.25
C LEU A 285 -7.68 34.62 42.98
N GLY A 286 -8.77 34.61 42.22
CA GLY A 286 -8.94 35.42 41.00
C GLY A 286 -8.23 34.86 39.77
N ALA A 287 -7.89 33.57 39.74
CA ALA A 287 -7.25 32.96 38.57
C ALA A 287 -8.17 33.03 37.34
N PRO A 288 -7.70 33.52 36.18
CA PRO A 288 -8.53 33.61 34.99
C PRO A 288 -8.82 32.21 34.42
N THR A 289 -9.99 32.06 33.80
CA THR A 289 -10.44 30.78 33.19
C THR A 289 -9.41 30.16 32.25
N GLY A 290 -8.77 30.97 31.38
CA GLY A 290 -7.74 30.47 30.46
C GLY A 290 -6.53 29.88 31.18
N TYR A 291 -6.15 30.44 32.34
CA TYR A 291 -5.07 29.89 33.18
C TYR A 291 -5.49 28.53 33.78
N ILE A 292 -6.69 28.44 34.34
CA ILE A 292 -7.21 27.18 34.91
C ILE A 292 -7.25 26.09 33.85
N LEU A 293 -7.78 26.40 32.67
CA LEU A 293 -7.88 25.45 31.56
C LEU A 293 -6.49 25.00 31.09
N ALA A 294 -5.59 25.93 30.76
CA ALA A 294 -4.31 25.60 30.16
C ALA A 294 -3.33 24.97 31.15
N ARG A 295 -3.31 25.41 32.41
CA ARG A 295 -2.32 25.00 33.40
C ARG A 295 -2.76 23.81 34.25
N HIS A 296 -4.06 23.58 34.40
CA HIS A 296 -4.58 22.49 35.23
C HIS A 296 -5.38 21.47 34.43
N PHE A 297 -6.36 21.90 33.61
CA PHE A 297 -7.26 20.94 32.97
C PHE A 297 -6.62 20.22 31.79
N ILE A 298 -5.87 20.94 30.95
CA ILE A 298 -5.17 20.33 29.82
C ILE A 298 -4.20 19.24 30.31
N PRO A 299 -3.27 19.51 31.25
CA PRO A 299 -2.37 18.47 31.78
C PRO A 299 -3.11 17.27 32.37
N GLU A 300 -4.20 17.51 33.10
CA GLU A 300 -4.99 16.44 33.71
C GLU A 300 -5.70 15.57 32.66
N ALA A 301 -6.14 16.16 31.56
CA ALA A 301 -6.80 15.45 30.46
C ALA A 301 -5.82 14.82 29.46
N MET A 302 -4.51 15.11 29.52
CA MET A 302 -3.52 14.59 28.58
C MET A 302 -3.43 13.05 28.57
N PRO A 303 -3.41 12.33 29.70
CA PRO A 303 -3.36 10.85 29.67
C PRO A 303 -4.56 10.25 28.94
N LEU A 304 -5.75 10.79 29.20
CA LEU A 304 -6.99 10.39 28.52
C LEU A 304 -6.96 10.74 27.03
N LEU A 305 -6.40 11.90 26.66
CA LEU A 305 -6.25 12.29 25.27
C LEU A 305 -5.33 11.33 24.52
N LEU A 306 -4.19 10.95 25.11
CA LEU A 306 -3.23 10.03 24.49
C LEU A 306 -3.86 8.64 24.24
N ALA A 307 -4.66 8.16 25.19
CA ALA A 307 -5.46 6.95 25.02
C ALA A 307 -6.43 7.07 23.84
N GLN A 308 -7.23 8.14 23.80
CA GLN A 308 -8.22 8.36 22.74
C GLN A 308 -7.57 8.53 21.37
N MET A 309 -6.41 9.19 21.29
CA MET A 309 -5.64 9.31 20.05
C MET A 309 -5.21 7.95 19.55
N ALA A 310 -4.61 7.11 20.40
CA ALA A 310 -4.16 5.78 20.03
C ALA A 310 -5.33 4.86 19.61
N LEU A 311 -6.45 4.88 20.34
CA LEU A 311 -7.65 4.10 20.04
C LEU A 311 -8.40 4.60 18.79
N GLY A 312 -8.25 5.88 18.44
CA GLY A 312 -8.84 6.45 17.23
C GLY A 312 -8.14 6.00 15.95
N VAL A 313 -6.84 5.69 15.99
CA VAL A 313 -6.02 5.39 14.80
C VAL A 313 -6.60 4.22 13.98
N PRO A 314 -6.96 3.07 14.59
CA PRO A 314 -7.62 1.97 13.89
C PRO A 314 -8.89 2.39 13.14
N GLY A 315 -9.73 3.23 13.76
CA GLY A 315 -10.97 3.70 13.15
C GLY A 315 -10.70 4.55 11.90
N ALA A 316 -9.73 5.46 11.97
CA ALA A 316 -9.32 6.26 10.82
C ALA A 316 -8.70 5.42 9.69
N ILE A 317 -7.87 4.44 10.03
CA ILE A 317 -7.25 3.51 9.05
C ILE A 317 -8.33 2.68 8.36
N LEU A 318 -9.29 2.12 9.10
CA LEU A 318 -10.38 1.34 8.53
C LEU A 318 -11.29 2.19 7.64
N ALA A 319 -11.56 3.44 8.02
CA ALA A 319 -12.36 4.36 7.21
C ALA A 319 -11.64 4.73 5.90
N GLU A 320 -10.34 5.01 5.93
CA GLU A 320 -9.55 5.23 4.71
C GLU A 320 -9.51 3.97 3.84
N ALA A 321 -9.25 2.80 4.43
CA ALA A 321 -9.20 1.54 3.71
C ALA A 321 -10.55 1.24 3.04
N GLY A 322 -11.66 1.50 3.73
CA GLY A 322 -13.02 1.37 3.19
C GLY A 322 -13.29 2.31 2.02
N LEU A 323 -12.92 3.59 2.13
CA LEU A 323 -13.05 4.55 1.02
C LEU A 323 -12.18 4.17 -0.18
N SER A 324 -10.94 3.78 0.10
CA SER A 324 -9.99 3.31 -0.91
C SER A 324 -10.48 2.06 -1.62
N PHE A 325 -11.07 1.12 -0.88
CA PHE A 325 -11.70 -0.08 -1.40
C PHE A 325 -12.88 0.24 -2.34
N LEU A 326 -13.65 1.28 -2.03
CA LEU A 326 -14.71 1.80 -2.90
C LEU A 326 -14.19 2.61 -4.10
N GLY A 327 -12.87 2.80 -4.22
CA GLY A 327 -12.26 3.54 -5.32
C GLY A 327 -12.35 5.06 -5.19
N LEU A 328 -12.56 5.57 -3.98
CA LEU A 328 -12.76 7.00 -3.70
C LEU A 328 -11.50 7.71 -3.16
N SER A 329 -10.39 7.00 -3.04
CA SER A 329 -9.09 7.58 -2.68
C SER A 329 -8.25 7.97 -3.88
N ASP A 330 -7.12 8.62 -3.61
CA ASP A 330 -6.15 9.01 -4.64
C ASP A 330 -5.60 7.76 -5.38
N PRO A 331 -5.84 7.64 -6.70
CA PRO A 331 -5.39 6.48 -7.47
C PRO A 331 -3.88 6.40 -7.67
N LEU A 332 -3.15 7.50 -7.43
CA LEU A 332 -1.69 7.55 -7.58
C LEU A 332 -0.95 7.06 -6.33
N MET A 333 -1.62 7.02 -5.18
CA MET A 333 -1.03 6.62 -3.92
C MET A 333 -1.31 5.14 -3.61
N PRO A 334 -0.27 4.30 -3.45
CA PRO A 334 -0.45 2.90 -3.05
C PRO A 334 -0.83 2.83 -1.57
N SER A 335 -2.12 2.66 -1.27
CA SER A 335 -2.64 2.32 0.07
C SER A 335 -3.12 0.88 0.12
N TRP A 336 -3.23 0.29 1.32
CA TRP A 336 -3.73 -1.07 1.47
C TRP A 336 -5.18 -1.22 1.02
N GLY A 337 -6.04 -0.23 1.27
CA GLY A 337 -7.39 -0.22 0.73
C GLY A 337 -7.40 -0.16 -0.81
N ARG A 338 -6.46 0.57 -1.41
CA ARG A 338 -6.32 0.65 -2.88
C ARG A 338 -5.87 -0.68 -3.48
N MET A 339 -4.95 -1.37 -2.82
CA MET A 339 -4.54 -2.73 -3.22
C MET A 339 -5.73 -3.69 -3.21
N LEU A 340 -6.58 -3.62 -2.19
CA LEU A 340 -7.79 -4.44 -2.10
C LEU A 340 -8.84 -4.06 -3.17
N HIS A 341 -9.01 -2.77 -3.45
CA HIS A 341 -9.86 -2.31 -4.55
C HIS A 341 -9.42 -2.90 -5.89
N GLU A 342 -8.12 -2.82 -6.19
CA GLU A 342 -7.58 -3.33 -7.44
C GLU A 342 -7.66 -4.86 -7.51
N ALA A 343 -7.41 -5.55 -6.39
CA ALA A 343 -7.65 -6.99 -6.31
C ALA A 343 -9.13 -7.33 -6.63
N GLN A 344 -10.10 -6.54 -6.14
CA GLN A 344 -11.52 -6.76 -6.42
C GLN A 344 -11.86 -6.50 -7.88
N VAL A 345 -11.51 -5.31 -8.40
CA VAL A 345 -11.89 -4.86 -9.74
C VAL A 345 -11.30 -5.75 -10.84
N PHE A 346 -10.08 -6.26 -10.63
CA PHE A 346 -9.39 -7.09 -11.61
C PHE A 346 -9.56 -8.60 -11.36
N GLY A 347 -10.53 -9.00 -10.54
CA GLY A 347 -10.94 -10.40 -10.39
C GLY A 347 -9.95 -11.27 -9.62
N ALA A 348 -9.09 -10.71 -8.77
CA ALA A 348 -8.19 -11.49 -7.92
C ALA A 348 -8.96 -12.40 -6.94
N PHE A 349 -10.13 -11.95 -6.49
CA PHE A 349 -11.02 -12.72 -5.60
C PHE A 349 -11.59 -13.97 -6.28
N THR A 350 -12.02 -13.84 -7.54
CA THR A 350 -12.57 -14.95 -8.33
C THR A 350 -11.48 -15.82 -8.94
N GLY A 351 -10.34 -15.23 -9.31
CA GLY A 351 -9.19 -15.90 -9.91
C GLY A 351 -8.27 -16.60 -8.91
N GLY A 352 -8.58 -16.56 -7.60
CA GLY A 352 -7.79 -17.22 -6.55
C GLY A 352 -6.41 -16.59 -6.32
N ALA A 353 -6.21 -15.32 -6.71
CA ALA A 353 -4.96 -14.59 -6.50
C ALA A 353 -4.86 -14.02 -5.07
N TRP A 354 -4.91 -14.93 -4.09
CA TRP A 354 -4.97 -14.61 -2.65
C TRP A 354 -3.78 -13.77 -2.17
N TRP A 355 -2.63 -13.85 -2.86
CA TRP A 355 -1.43 -13.06 -2.55
C TRP A 355 -1.62 -11.56 -2.77
N LEU A 356 -2.69 -11.13 -3.43
CA LEU A 356 -3.08 -9.72 -3.56
C LEU A 356 -3.99 -9.24 -2.43
N ILE A 357 -4.62 -10.16 -1.70
CA ILE A 357 -5.64 -9.88 -0.68
C ILE A 357 -5.04 -9.98 0.71
N PHE A 358 -4.31 -11.06 0.98
CA PHE A 358 -3.77 -11.34 2.31
C PHE A 358 -2.75 -10.30 2.79
N PRO A 359 -1.73 -9.89 2.01
CA PRO A 359 -0.75 -8.92 2.48
C PRO A 359 -1.33 -7.58 2.94
N PRO A 360 -2.18 -6.86 2.16
CA PRO A 360 -2.77 -5.61 2.64
C PRO A 360 -3.75 -5.84 3.79
N GLY A 361 -4.53 -6.93 3.78
CA GLY A 361 -5.47 -7.24 4.87
C GLY A 361 -4.77 -7.51 6.20
N LEU A 362 -3.68 -8.29 6.18
CA LEU A 362 -2.84 -8.53 7.36
C LEU A 362 -2.15 -7.25 7.82
N GLY A 363 -1.68 -6.41 6.89
CA GLY A 363 -1.12 -5.09 7.23
C GLY A 363 -2.09 -4.23 8.04
N ILE A 364 -3.32 -4.08 7.56
CA ILE A 364 -4.39 -3.34 8.25
C ILE A 364 -4.66 -3.95 9.62
N ALA A 365 -4.84 -5.27 9.71
CA ALA A 365 -5.13 -5.94 10.96
C ALA A 365 -4.01 -5.76 11.99
N SER A 366 -2.75 -6.01 11.59
CA SER A 366 -1.59 -5.91 12.48
C SER A 366 -1.39 -4.49 13.02
N ILE A 367 -1.53 -3.46 12.18
CA ILE A 367 -1.35 -2.08 12.64
C ILE A 367 -2.48 -1.65 13.58
N CYS A 368 -3.72 -2.02 13.25
CA CYS A 368 -4.88 -1.70 14.08
C CYS A 368 -4.74 -2.36 15.46
N LEU A 369 -4.39 -3.64 15.52
CA LEU A 369 -4.18 -4.36 16.77
C LEU A 369 -3.06 -3.74 17.61
N ALA A 370 -1.95 -3.33 16.99
CA ALA A 370 -0.85 -2.68 17.69
C ALA A 370 -1.29 -1.34 18.34
N PHE A 371 -2.04 -0.51 17.61
CA PHE A 371 -2.58 0.74 18.16
C PHE A 371 -3.64 0.51 19.25
N ILE A 372 -4.50 -0.50 19.11
CA ILE A 372 -5.47 -0.87 20.15
C ILE A 372 -4.75 -1.26 21.44
N SER A 373 -3.72 -2.10 21.36
CA SER A 373 -2.91 -2.52 22.51
C SER A 373 -2.24 -1.33 23.20
N VAL A 374 -1.69 -0.38 22.42
CA VAL A 374 -1.10 0.85 22.97
C VAL A 374 -2.15 1.74 23.62
N GLY A 375 -3.32 1.91 22.99
CA GLY A 375 -4.39 2.74 23.51
C GLY A 375 -4.95 2.25 24.83
N ARG A 376 -5.25 0.95 24.94
CA ARG A 376 -5.72 0.33 26.19
C ARG A 376 -4.74 0.54 27.35
N ARG A 377 -3.44 0.52 27.07
CA ARG A 377 -2.41 0.77 28.08
C ARG A 377 -2.37 2.22 28.55
N PHE A 378 -2.56 3.17 27.63
CA PHE A 378 -2.72 4.57 28.05
C PHE A 378 -3.96 4.74 28.93
N GLU A 379 -5.05 4.01 28.67
CA GLU A 379 -6.21 3.98 29.57
C GLU A 379 -5.87 3.40 30.94
N GLU A 380 -5.15 2.27 31.00
CA GLU A 380 -4.69 1.66 32.27
C GLU A 380 -3.78 2.58 33.09
N MET A 381 -2.94 3.39 32.43
CA MET A 381 -2.08 4.36 33.11
C MET A 381 -2.87 5.59 33.58
N ALA A 382 -3.94 5.95 32.88
CA ALA A 382 -4.81 7.08 33.21
C ALA A 382 -5.83 6.74 34.32
N ASP A 383 -6.30 5.49 34.40
CA ASP A 383 -7.24 5.03 35.43
C ASP A 383 -6.60 3.95 36.34
N PRO A 384 -6.23 4.29 37.58
CA PRO A 384 -5.65 3.34 38.54
C PRO A 384 -6.53 2.12 38.84
N ARG A 385 -7.86 2.22 38.64
CA ARG A 385 -8.81 1.12 38.92
C ARG A 385 -8.71 -0.01 37.90
N LEU A 386 -8.32 0.30 36.65
CA LEU A 386 -8.11 -0.70 35.61
C LEU A 386 -6.87 -1.57 35.89
N ARG A 387 -5.88 -1.01 36.60
CA ARG A 387 -4.67 -1.72 37.00
C ARG A 387 -4.94 -2.82 38.03
N GLU A 388 -5.81 -2.57 39.00
CA GLU A 388 -6.17 -3.56 40.04
C GLU A 388 -6.95 -4.77 39.48
N MET A 389 -7.67 -4.60 38.36
CA MET A 389 -8.40 -5.68 37.71
C MET A 389 -7.51 -6.53 36.78
N ALA A 390 -6.48 -5.95 36.17
CA ALA A 390 -5.53 -6.68 35.31
C ALA A 390 -4.49 -7.48 36.10
N GLU A 391 -4.25 -7.10 37.36
CA GLU A 391 -3.36 -7.82 38.30
C GLU A 391 -4.09 -8.95 39.05
N ARG A 392 -5.41 -9.10 38.89
CA ARG A 392 -6.22 -10.24 39.35
C ARG A 392 -6.44 -11.23 38.22
#